data_AF-A0A7J9Y972-F1
#
_entry.id   AF-A0A7J9Y972-F1
#
_cell.length_a   1.000
_cell.length_b   1.000
_cell.length_c   1.000
_cell.angle_alpha   90.00
_cell.angle_beta   90.00
_cell.angle_gamma   90.00
#
_symmetry.space_group_name_H-M   'P 1'
#
loop_
_entity.id
_entity.type
_entity.pdbx_description
1 polymer ?
#
loop_
_entity_poly.entity_id
_entity_poly.type
_entity_poly.pdbx_seq_one_letter_code
_entity_poly.pdbx_strand_id
1 'polypeptide(L)'
;MTKEARDGRLDRAEQHRHRSPPELVYDLVSDVPEMATWAAEVARNKWLDGLAGPAVGARFRGVNRHRGRVWTTVCTVTAADRPSRFEFLVRVAGLPSAKWRYHI
;
A
#
# COMPACT_ATOMS: atom_id res chain seq x y z
N MET A 1 -10.67 -2.24 -2.01
CA MET A 1 -9.63 -1.39 -1.43
C MET A 1 -10.26 -0.48 -0.39
N THR A 2 -9.86 -0.60 0.87
CA THR A 2 -10.32 0.33 1.92
C THR A 2 -9.13 1.14 2.42
N LYS A 3 -9.28 2.47 2.38
CA LYS A 3 -8.31 3.43 2.90
C LYS A 3 -8.89 4.03 4.18
N GLU A 4 -8.29 3.74 5.33
CA GLU A 4 -8.64 4.39 6.59
C GLU A 4 -7.60 5.50 6.87
N ALA A 5 -8.01 6.77 6.84
CA ALA A 5 -7.14 7.93 7.10
C ALA A 5 -7.52 8.64 8.41
N ARG A 6 -6.54 9.30 9.03
CA ARG A 6 -6.62 9.86 10.40
C ARG A 6 -7.60 11.02 10.62
N ASP A 7 -8.27 11.53 9.59
CA ASP A 7 -9.15 12.71 9.67
C ASP A 7 -10.66 12.35 9.82
N GLY A 8 -10.99 11.09 10.15
CA GLY A 8 -12.38 10.67 10.40
C GLY A 8 -13.34 10.85 9.21
N ARG A 9 -12.84 11.28 8.05
CA ARG A 9 -13.61 11.54 6.84
C ARG A 9 -12.99 10.77 5.68
N LEU A 10 -13.30 9.48 5.66
CA LEU A 10 -13.75 8.67 4.51
C LEU A 10 -13.54 7.19 4.86
N ASP A 11 -14.47 6.61 5.61
CA ASP A 11 -14.67 5.16 5.76
C ASP A 11 -15.31 4.56 4.49
N ARG A 12 -14.82 4.95 3.31
CA ARG A 12 -15.39 4.47 2.05
C ARG A 12 -14.60 3.26 1.61
N ALA A 13 -15.11 2.07 1.94
CA ALA A 13 -14.68 0.85 1.31
C ALA A 13 -15.03 0.93 -0.19
N GLU A 14 -14.02 0.97 -1.05
CA GLU A 14 -14.21 0.89 -2.49
C GLU A 14 -14.10 -0.58 -2.91
N GLN A 15 -15.17 -1.12 -3.49
CA GLN A 15 -15.21 -2.49 -3.96
C GLN A 15 -15.14 -2.49 -5.49
N HIS A 16 -14.11 -3.12 -6.03
CA HIS A 16 -13.99 -3.39 -7.46
C HIS A 16 -14.14 -4.90 -7.67
N ARG A 17 -15.10 -5.30 -8.51
CA ARG A 17 -15.26 -6.70 -8.90
C ARG A 17 -14.39 -6.98 -10.13
N HIS A 18 -13.39 -7.83 -9.97
CA HIS A 18 -12.58 -8.35 -11.06
C HIS A 18 -12.75 -9.87 -11.16
N ARG A 19 -12.68 -10.43 -12.38
CA ARG A 19 -12.70 -11.89 -12.62
C ARG A 19 -11.29 -12.49 -12.61
N SER A 20 -10.36 -11.88 -11.88
CA SER A 20 -8.97 -12.34 -11.80
C SER A 20 -8.81 -13.34 -10.66
N PRO A 21 -7.94 -14.35 -10.80
CA PRO A 21 -7.51 -15.19 -9.69
C PRO A 21 -6.99 -14.35 -8.51
N PRO A 22 -7.40 -14.64 -7.26
CA PRO A 22 -7.00 -13.86 -6.09
C PRO A 22 -5.49 -13.87 -5.87
N GLU A 23 -4.78 -14.93 -6.28
CA GLU A 23 -3.33 -15.01 -6.27
C GLU A 23 -2.68 -13.92 -7.11
N LEU A 24 -3.19 -13.68 -8.32
CA LEU A 24 -2.67 -12.66 -9.22
C LEU A 24 -2.95 -11.25 -8.69
N VAL A 25 -4.12 -11.05 -8.08
CA VAL A 25 -4.44 -9.78 -7.44
C VAL A 25 -3.53 -9.53 -6.24
N TYR A 26 -3.29 -10.56 -5.41
CA TYR A 26 -2.36 -10.48 -4.29
C TYR A 26 -0.94 -10.14 -4.75
N ASP A 27 -0.43 -10.89 -5.72
CA ASP A 27 0.93 -10.70 -6.23
C ASP A 27 1.10 -9.29 -6.79
N LEU A 28 0.09 -8.78 -7.52
CA LEU A 28 0.08 -7.40 -8.03
C LEU A 28 0.10 -6.33 -6.93
N VAL A 29 -0.75 -6.45 -5.89
CA VAL A 29 -0.85 -5.40 -4.86
C VAL A 29 0.25 -5.46 -3.80
N SER A 30 0.90 -6.62 -3.66
CA SER A 30 1.99 -6.83 -2.70
C SER A 30 3.39 -6.64 -3.29
N ASP A 31 3.52 -6.59 -4.62
CA ASP A 31 4.72 -6.14 -5.33
C ASP A 31 4.85 -4.61 -5.24
N VAL A 32 5.45 -4.13 -4.15
CA VAL A 32 5.49 -2.68 -3.89
C VAL A 32 6.36 -1.90 -4.88
N PRO A 33 7.53 -2.38 -5.38
CA PRO A 33 8.24 -1.68 -6.45
C PRO A 33 7.38 -1.47 -7.71
N GLU A 34 6.64 -2.49 -8.13
CA GLU A 34 5.79 -2.44 -9.34
C GLU A 34 4.54 -1.57 -9.14
N MET A 35 4.13 -1.31 -7.90
CA MET A 35 2.98 -0.45 -7.58
C MET A 35 3.03 0.94 -8.25
N ALA A 36 4.22 1.50 -8.46
CA ALA A 36 4.39 2.78 -9.13
C ALA A 36 3.95 2.79 -10.62
N THR A 37 3.82 1.61 -11.24
CA THR A 37 3.43 1.50 -12.66
C THR A 37 1.92 1.71 -12.87
N TRP A 38 1.10 1.42 -11.86
CA TRP A 38 -0.36 1.48 -11.96
C TRP A 38 -1.02 2.43 -10.96
N ALA A 39 -0.33 2.83 -9.88
CA ALA A 39 -0.85 3.81 -8.92
C ALA A 39 -0.44 5.24 -9.31
N ALA A 40 -1.40 6.03 -9.79
CA ALA A 40 -1.17 7.39 -10.32
C ALA A 40 -0.47 8.38 -9.34
N GLU A 41 -0.61 8.16 -8.03
CA GLU A 41 -0.01 9.01 -7.00
C GLU A 41 1.41 8.58 -6.58
N VAL A 42 1.85 7.38 -6.97
CA VAL A 42 3.12 6.78 -6.56
C VAL A 42 4.16 6.99 -7.65
N ALA A 43 5.19 7.77 -7.37
CA ALA A 43 6.30 7.97 -8.30
C ALA A 43 7.29 6.81 -8.25
N ARG A 44 7.61 6.32 -7.04
CA ARG A 44 8.55 5.21 -6.79
C ARG A 44 8.28 4.58 -5.43
N ASN A 45 8.45 3.27 -5.34
CA ASN A 45 8.46 2.51 -4.09
C ASN A 45 9.71 1.63 -4.04
N LYS A 46 10.24 1.40 -2.84
CA LYS A 46 11.36 0.47 -2.62
C LYS A 46 11.27 -0.17 -1.24
N TRP A 47 11.48 -1.48 -1.18
CA TRP A 47 11.70 -2.18 0.09
C TRP A 47 12.91 -1.62 0.84
N LEU A 48 12.84 -1.62 2.16
CA LEU A 48 13.89 -1.22 3.07
C LEU A 48 14.52 -2.45 3.73
N ASP A 49 15.61 -2.22 4.45
CA ASP A 49 16.23 -3.22 5.34
C ASP A 49 16.67 -4.52 4.62
N GLY A 50 17.00 -4.42 3.32
CA GLY A 50 17.44 -5.56 2.50
C GLY A 50 16.34 -6.56 2.15
N LEU A 51 15.10 -6.29 2.49
CA LEU A 51 13.97 -7.17 2.19
C LEU A 51 13.61 -7.12 0.70
N ALA A 52 13.16 -8.26 0.18
CA ALA A 52 12.81 -8.43 -1.22
C ALA A 52 11.32 -8.72 -1.45
N GLY A 53 10.49 -8.74 -0.39
CA GLY A 53 9.10 -9.15 -0.54
C GLY A 53 8.20 -8.85 0.66
N PRO A 54 6.89 -9.10 0.48
CA PRO A 54 5.87 -8.80 1.46
C PRO A 54 5.93 -9.78 2.64
N ALA A 55 6.20 -9.26 3.83
CA ALA A 55 6.11 -9.98 5.09
C ALA A 55 5.66 -9.03 6.20
N VAL A 56 5.00 -9.54 7.24
CA VAL A 56 4.63 -8.71 8.40
C VAL A 56 5.88 -8.08 9.02
N GLY A 57 5.83 -6.78 9.26
CA GLY A 57 6.97 -5.99 9.74
C GLY A 57 7.90 -5.47 8.63
N ALA A 58 7.78 -5.97 7.40
CA ALA A 58 8.54 -5.45 6.27
C ALA A 58 8.19 -3.98 6.02
N ARG A 59 9.19 -3.19 5.64
CA ARG A 59 9.03 -1.75 5.42
C ARG A 59 9.39 -1.38 4.01
N PHE A 60 8.67 -0.42 3.46
CA PHE A 60 9.00 0.18 2.17
C PHE A 60 8.86 1.69 2.21
N ARG A 61 9.66 2.38 1.40
CA ARG A 61 9.62 3.82 1.25
C ARG A 61 8.93 4.15 -0.07
N GLY A 62 7.88 4.97 0.00
CA GLY A 62 7.20 5.51 -1.17
C GLY A 62 7.46 6.99 -1.37
N VAL A 63 7.72 7.39 -2.61
CA VAL A 63 7.75 8.79 -3.05
C VAL A 63 6.45 9.04 -3.79
N ASN A 64 5.60 9.91 -3.23
CA ASN A 64 4.31 10.25 -3.80
C ASN A 64 4.34 11.64 -4.42
N ARG A 65 3.53 11.83 -5.46
CA ARG A 65 3.34 13.13 -6.12
C ARG A 65 1.88 13.35 -6.48
N HIS A 66 1.31 14.44 -5.99
CA HIS A 66 -0.06 14.84 -6.30
C HIS A 66 -0.19 16.37 -6.29
N ARG A 67 -0.81 16.94 -7.32
CA ARG A 67 -1.06 18.39 -7.48
C ARG A 67 0.16 19.26 -7.19
N GLY A 68 1.31 18.91 -7.76
CA GLY A 68 2.57 19.66 -7.60
C GLY A 68 3.29 19.46 -6.26
N ARG A 69 2.72 18.72 -5.31
CA ARG A 69 3.38 18.37 -4.04
C ARG A 69 4.07 17.03 -4.17
N VAL A 70 5.26 16.93 -3.59
CA VAL A 70 6.04 15.69 -3.48
C VAL A 70 6.31 15.42 -2.01
N TRP A 71 6.07 14.19 -1.57
CA TRP A 71 6.37 13.78 -0.19
C TRP A 71 6.84 12.33 -0.13
N THR A 72 7.56 12.02 0.94
CA THR A 72 7.96 10.65 1.26
C THR A 72 7.02 10.05 2.29
N THR A 73 6.73 8.77 2.10
CA THR A 73 6.07 7.90 3.08
C THR A 73 7.00 6.75 3.47
N VAL A 74 6.87 6.31 4.71
CA VAL A 74 7.37 5.00 5.16
C VAL A 74 6.16 4.15 5.48
N CYS A 75 6.06 3.00 4.82
CA CYS A 75 5.00 2.05 5.02
C CYS A 75 5.53 0.83 5.77
N THR A 76 4.71 0.25 6.64
CA THR A 76 5.03 -0.99 7.37
C THR A 76 3.91 -1.99 7.13
N VAL A 77 4.25 -3.15 6.60
CA VAL A 77 3.31 -4.24 6.33
C VAL A 77 2.80 -4.80 7.67
N THR A 78 1.49 -4.84 7.82
CA THR A 78 0.80 -5.33 9.03
C THR A 78 0.04 -6.63 8.78
N ALA A 79 -0.24 -6.97 7.51
CA ALA A 79 -0.73 -8.30 7.11
C ALA A 79 -0.22 -8.65 5.70
N ALA A 80 0.16 -9.91 5.49
CA ALA A 80 0.66 -10.45 4.22
C ALA A 80 0.21 -11.91 4.08
N ASP A 81 -1.11 -12.12 3.97
CA ASP A 81 -1.75 -13.43 3.94
C ASP A 81 -2.14 -13.76 2.50
N ARG A 82 -1.21 -14.33 1.72
CA ARG A 82 -1.50 -14.73 0.34
C ARG A 82 -2.54 -15.87 0.31
N PRO A 83 -3.60 -15.82 -0.53
CA PRO A 83 -3.93 -14.77 -1.49
C PRO A 83 -4.99 -13.76 -1.00
N SER A 84 -5.39 -13.78 0.27
CA SER A 84 -6.63 -13.14 0.76
C SER A 84 -6.48 -11.73 1.33
N ARG A 85 -5.29 -11.36 1.83
CA ARG A 85 -5.13 -10.07 2.52
C ARG A 85 -3.72 -9.49 2.44
N PHE A 86 -3.65 -8.22 2.04
CA PHE A 86 -2.45 -7.40 2.18
C PHE A 86 -2.79 -6.09 2.90
N GLU A 87 -2.04 -5.74 3.94
CA GLU A 87 -2.26 -4.53 4.75
C GLU A 87 -0.95 -3.84 5.10
N PHE A 88 -0.94 -2.51 5.09
CA PHE A 88 0.17 -1.72 5.58
C PHE A 88 -0.26 -0.39 6.22
N LEU A 89 0.51 0.04 7.22
CA LEU A 89 0.41 1.35 7.87
C LEU A 89 1.35 2.35 7.20
N VAL A 90 0.84 3.52 6.85
CA VAL A 90 1.56 4.62 6.23
C VAL A 90 1.93 5.68 7.27
N ARG A 91 3.20 6.09 7.27
CA ARG A 91 3.71 7.22 8.04
C ARG A 91 4.28 8.29 7.13
N VAL A 92 3.99 9.55 7.45
CA VAL A 92 4.59 10.74 6.81
C VAL A 92 5.34 11.49 7.90
N ALA A 93 6.63 11.78 7.67
CA ALA A 93 7.49 12.41 8.69
C ALA A 93 7.42 11.72 10.07
N GLY A 94 7.34 10.38 10.09
CA GLY A 94 7.25 9.57 11.32
C GLY A 94 5.85 9.48 11.95
N LEU A 95 4.92 10.35 11.58
CA LEU A 95 3.56 10.38 12.12
C LEU A 95 2.63 9.43 11.34
N PRO A 96 1.77 8.64 12.00
CA PRO A 96 0.73 7.86 11.34
C PRO A 96 -0.15 8.75 10.45
N SER A 97 -0.44 8.29 9.23
CA SER A 97 -1.23 9.01 8.23
C SER A 97 -2.46 8.21 7.79
N ALA A 98 -2.25 6.98 7.33
CA ALA A 98 -3.33 6.11 6.85
C ALA A 98 -2.97 4.64 7.04
N LYS A 99 -3.97 3.77 7.03
CA LYS A 99 -3.83 2.32 6.93
C LYS A 99 -4.57 1.84 5.68
N TRP A 100 -3.90 1.04 4.87
CA TRP A 100 -4.45 0.49 3.64
C TRP A 100 -4.69 -0.98 3.81
N ARG A 101 -5.88 -1.44 3.40
CA ARG A 101 -6.25 -2.85 3.44
C ARG A 101 -6.83 -3.30 2.11
N TYR A 102 -6.27 -4.37 1.59
CA TYR A 102 -6.79 -5.13 0.47
C TYR A 102 -7.37 -6.44 1.01
N HIS A 103 -8.69 -6.58 0.88
CA HIS A 103 -9.36 -7.88 0.94
C HIS A 103 -9.48 -8.35 -0.49
N ILE A 104 -9.00 -9.56 -0.74
CA ILE A 104 -8.87 -10.15 -2.07
C ILE A 104 -9.72 -11.41 -2.14
#